data_AF-A0A7D5EWF2-F1
#
_entry.id   AF-A0A7D5EWF2-F1
#
_cell.length_a   1.000
_cell.length_b   1.000
_cell.length_c   1.000
_cell.angle_alpha   90.00
_cell.angle_beta   90.00
_cell.angle_gamma   90.00
#
_symmetry.space_group_name_H-M   'P 1'
#
loop_
_entity.id
_entity.type
_entity.pdbx_description
1 polymer ?
#
loop_
_entity_poly.entity_id
_entity_poly.type
_entity_poly.pdbx_seq_one_letter_code
_entity_poly.pdbx_strand_id
1 'polypeptide(L)'
;MSRTHGARFTFVVMAASSMLAISGCATSPSVAGSTDGSPEPVSSPTTAAGGAVSGVGPTGFPGVEFPIPADARSVVVDFVCHGGGSFSVELGDSMMLGQAMLGGVCDGGAELSWPVTERTGPTLSVHVGDDVEWVATPAFSTEEFATDAATAADCERFIDIFSALANADAGFSTYRAFDEAEWGARVDGAAVELDALAASAASALRDSFVELSGAVSDPARSPGAVLVGPAADHIAAISQVCDANQTPLHIRAEFGG
;
A
#
# COMPACT_ATOMS: atom_id res chain seq x y z
N MET A 1 46.06 22.91 -39.52
CA MET A 1 45.90 24.36 -39.22
C MET A 1 44.64 24.50 -38.37
N SER A 2 44.78 24.75 -37.05
CA SER A 2 44.35 25.99 -36.35
C SER A 2 42.86 26.32 -36.54
N ARG A 3 42.00 26.51 -35.53
CA ARG A 3 42.13 26.75 -34.08
C ARG A 3 40.81 26.36 -33.37
N THR A 4 40.98 25.98 -32.12
CA THR A 4 40.09 26.00 -30.95
C THR A 4 39.15 27.20 -30.84
N HIS A 5 37.99 27.04 -30.18
CA HIS A 5 37.52 27.84 -29.02
C HIS A 5 36.55 27.01 -28.18
N GLY A 6 36.89 26.80 -26.91
CA GLY A 6 36.08 26.12 -25.92
C GLY A 6 35.24 27.10 -25.10
N ALA A 7 34.13 26.61 -24.56
CA ALA A 7 33.37 27.29 -23.51
C ALA A 7 33.45 26.44 -22.24
N ARG A 8 34.26 26.90 -21.28
CA ARG A 8 34.25 26.42 -19.89
C ARG A 8 33.30 27.33 -19.12
N PHE A 9 32.20 26.78 -18.62
CA PHE A 9 31.37 27.45 -17.61
C PHE A 9 31.89 27.06 -16.23
N THR A 10 32.52 28.01 -15.56
CA THR A 10 32.94 27.92 -14.17
C THR A 10 31.79 28.40 -13.29
N PHE A 11 31.19 27.50 -12.50
CA PHE A 11 30.27 27.91 -11.43
C PHE A 11 31.08 28.25 -10.17
N VAL A 12 30.94 29.49 -9.71
CA VAL A 12 31.45 30.00 -8.44
C VAL A 12 30.39 29.72 -7.39
N VAL A 13 30.66 28.85 -6.42
CA VAL A 13 29.85 28.72 -5.21
C VAL A 13 30.55 29.50 -4.09
N MET A 14 29.89 30.57 -3.67
CA MET A 14 30.29 31.46 -2.58
C MET A 14 29.85 30.83 -1.26
N ALA A 15 30.79 30.47 -0.40
CA ALA A 15 30.54 30.01 0.97
C ALA A 15 31.04 31.08 1.95
N ALA A 16 30.11 31.67 2.71
CA ALA A 16 30.35 32.53 3.87
C ALA A 16 28.99 32.76 4.58
N SER A 17 28.82 32.85 5.90
CA SER A 17 29.61 32.57 7.10
C SER A 17 28.64 32.73 8.29
N SER A 18 29.08 32.25 9.46
CA SER A 18 28.88 32.86 10.79
C SER A 18 27.66 32.53 11.66
N MET A 19 28.00 31.91 12.79
CA MET A 19 27.29 31.84 14.07
C MET A 19 26.95 33.22 14.64
N LEU A 20 25.84 33.31 15.40
CA LEU A 20 25.64 34.27 16.49
C LEU A 20 24.67 33.68 17.52
N ALA A 21 25.22 33.38 18.70
CA ALA A 21 24.47 33.13 19.92
C ALA A 21 24.24 34.46 20.65
N ILE A 22 23.04 34.71 21.18
CA ILE A 22 22.78 35.74 22.18
C ILE A 22 21.80 35.19 23.23
N SER A 23 22.31 35.05 24.47
CA SER A 23 21.53 34.91 25.70
C SER A 23 20.86 36.23 26.09
N GLY A 24 19.66 36.18 26.69
CA GLY A 24 19.00 37.36 27.25
C GLY A 24 17.95 37.02 28.32
N CYS A 25 18.11 37.63 29.50
CA CYS A 25 17.49 37.44 30.81
C CYS A 25 15.95 37.49 30.97
N ALA A 26 15.54 36.95 32.12
CA ALA A 26 14.22 36.89 32.75
C ALA A 26 13.59 38.23 33.18
N THR A 27 12.25 38.26 33.32
CA THR A 27 11.46 38.46 34.58
C THR A 27 10.01 38.95 34.28
N SER A 28 9.01 38.18 34.74
CA SER A 28 7.53 38.41 34.77
C SER A 28 7.14 39.57 35.75
N PRO A 29 5.88 40.08 35.93
CA PRO A 29 4.59 39.35 35.88
C PRO A 29 3.31 40.13 35.46
N SER A 30 2.16 39.44 35.60
CA SER A 30 0.75 39.92 35.57
C SER A 30 0.14 40.06 34.18
N VAL A 31 -1.06 39.56 33.87
CA VAL A 31 -2.34 39.63 34.61
C VAL A 31 -3.19 38.39 34.32
N ALA A 32 -3.92 37.97 35.35
CA ALA A 32 -4.94 36.93 35.33
C ALA A 32 -6.03 37.17 34.26
N GLY A 33 -6.23 36.16 33.42
CA GLY A 33 -7.48 35.93 32.71
C GLY A 33 -7.89 34.49 32.98
N SER A 34 -8.75 34.29 33.97
CA SER A 34 -9.40 33.01 34.23
C SER A 34 -10.38 32.71 33.10
N THR A 35 -9.92 32.02 32.08
CA THR A 35 -10.78 31.12 31.29
C THR A 35 -10.69 29.75 31.95
N ASP A 36 -11.67 29.47 32.80
CA ASP A 36 -11.98 28.13 33.31
C ASP A 36 -12.55 27.32 32.14
N GLY A 37 -11.68 26.95 31.20
CA GLY A 37 -11.95 25.93 30.21
C GLY A 37 -11.66 24.60 30.88
N SER A 38 -12.69 23.97 31.45
CA SER A 38 -12.61 22.55 31.79
C SER A 38 -12.07 21.82 30.55
N PRO A 39 -10.91 21.15 30.61
CA PRO A 39 -10.51 20.29 29.52
C PRO A 39 -11.63 19.29 29.33
N GLU A 40 -12.22 19.24 28.13
CA GLU A 40 -13.09 18.13 27.78
C GLU A 40 -12.28 16.85 28.06
N PRO A 41 -12.86 15.85 28.73
CA PRO A 41 -12.19 14.58 28.91
C PRO A 41 -11.89 14.07 27.50
N VAL A 42 -10.62 14.03 27.15
CA VAL A 42 -10.17 13.33 25.95
C VAL A 42 -10.50 11.88 26.22
N SER A 43 -11.59 11.40 25.63
CA SER A 43 -12.01 10.01 25.75
C SER A 43 -10.84 9.14 25.29
N SER A 44 -10.31 8.35 26.21
CA SER A 44 -9.26 7.39 25.88
C SER A 44 -9.78 6.43 24.82
N PRO A 45 -8.91 5.99 23.90
CA PRO A 45 -9.29 5.01 22.91
C PRO A 45 -9.85 3.76 23.59
N THR A 46 -11.03 3.36 23.14
CA THR A 46 -11.70 2.16 23.63
C THR A 46 -11.63 1.08 22.58
N THR A 47 -11.08 -0.07 22.97
CA THR A 47 -11.09 -1.31 22.19
C THR A 47 -12.18 -2.22 22.73
N ALA A 48 -13.01 -2.77 21.85
CA ALA A 48 -14.05 -3.72 22.17
C ALA A 48 -13.85 -5.01 21.38
N ALA A 49 -13.80 -6.15 22.08
CA ALA A 49 -13.81 -7.45 21.43
C ALA A 49 -15.19 -7.71 20.80
N GLY A 50 -15.22 -8.14 19.55
CA GLY A 50 -16.42 -8.65 18.90
C GLY A 50 -16.56 -10.16 19.07
N GLY A 51 -17.72 -10.69 18.66
CA GLY A 51 -17.94 -12.13 18.63
C GLY A 51 -17.10 -12.79 17.54
N ALA A 52 -16.39 -13.87 17.87
CA ALA A 52 -15.69 -14.65 16.87
C ALA A 52 -16.70 -15.27 15.88
N VAL A 53 -16.35 -15.25 14.60
CA VAL A 53 -17.13 -15.84 13.52
C VAL A 53 -16.29 -16.96 12.90
N SER A 54 -16.92 -18.08 12.54
CA SER A 54 -16.21 -19.23 11.98
C SER A 54 -17.01 -19.90 10.88
N GLY A 55 -16.32 -20.67 10.05
CA GLY A 55 -16.92 -21.39 8.93
C GLY A 55 -16.00 -22.44 8.35
N VAL A 56 -16.50 -23.12 7.31
CA VAL A 56 -15.77 -24.10 6.53
C VAL A 56 -15.97 -23.80 5.05
N GLY A 57 -14.89 -23.73 4.28
CA GLY A 57 -14.93 -23.35 2.88
C GLY A 57 -15.26 -21.86 2.67
N PRO A 58 -15.45 -21.45 1.41
CA PRO A 58 -15.77 -20.07 1.07
C PRO A 58 -17.18 -19.68 1.56
N THR A 59 -17.34 -18.43 1.98
CA THR A 59 -18.66 -17.86 2.27
C THR A 59 -19.40 -17.56 0.97
N GLY A 60 -20.69 -17.89 0.90
CA GLY A 60 -21.55 -17.44 -0.21
C GLY A 60 -21.88 -15.94 -0.13
N PHE A 61 -22.38 -15.35 -1.20
CA PHE A 61 -22.82 -13.94 -1.19
C PHE A 61 -24.03 -13.72 -0.28
N PRO A 62 -24.05 -12.68 0.59
CA PRO A 62 -23.13 -11.53 0.69
C PRO A 62 -22.00 -11.69 1.75
N GLY A 63 -21.70 -12.91 2.19
CA GLY A 63 -20.80 -13.20 3.30
C GLY A 63 -21.55 -13.71 4.53
N VAL A 64 -20.87 -13.77 5.67
CA VAL A 64 -21.46 -14.06 6.98
C VAL A 64 -21.74 -12.78 7.76
N GLU A 65 -22.67 -12.84 8.71
CA GLU A 65 -22.97 -11.72 9.60
C GLU A 65 -21.73 -11.35 10.43
N PHE A 66 -21.41 -10.06 10.46
CA PHE A 66 -20.27 -9.51 11.17
C PHE A 66 -20.68 -8.19 11.83
N PRO A 67 -21.27 -8.23 13.05
CA PRO A 67 -21.80 -7.05 13.71
C PRO A 67 -20.69 -6.05 14.06
N ILE A 68 -20.83 -4.82 13.57
CA ILE A 68 -19.89 -3.72 13.82
C ILE A 68 -20.49 -2.76 14.85
N PRO A 69 -19.79 -2.45 15.96
CA PRO A 69 -20.23 -1.42 16.90
C PRO A 69 -20.38 -0.05 16.22
N ALA A 70 -21.40 0.71 16.60
CA ALA A 70 -21.75 1.97 15.94
C ALA A 70 -20.67 3.06 16.05
N ASP A 71 -19.79 2.98 17.05
CA ASP A 71 -18.67 3.89 17.30
C ASP A 71 -17.32 3.36 16.81
N ALA A 72 -17.27 2.17 16.20
CA ALA A 72 -16.05 1.61 15.65
C ALA A 72 -15.57 2.42 14.43
N ARG A 73 -14.28 2.72 14.40
CA ARG A 73 -13.58 3.44 13.32
C ARG A 73 -12.47 2.62 12.68
N SER A 74 -12.03 1.58 13.35
CA SER A 74 -11.17 0.55 12.79
C SER A 74 -11.50 -0.80 13.40
N VAL A 75 -11.11 -1.86 12.69
CA VAL A 75 -11.18 -3.23 13.18
C VAL A 75 -9.88 -3.94 12.86
N VAL A 76 -9.42 -4.75 13.80
CA VAL A 76 -8.39 -5.75 13.61
C VAL A 76 -9.03 -7.12 13.79
N VAL A 77 -8.79 -8.02 12.86
CA VAL A 77 -9.29 -9.39 12.88
C VAL A 77 -8.09 -10.33 12.94
N ASP A 78 -8.01 -11.12 14.00
CA ASP A 78 -7.14 -12.30 14.02
C ASP A 78 -7.84 -13.40 13.24
N PHE A 79 -7.33 -13.68 12.04
CA PHE A 79 -7.88 -14.66 11.12
C PHE A 79 -7.01 -15.91 11.13
N VAL A 80 -7.59 -17.05 11.47
CA VAL A 80 -6.89 -18.33 11.54
C VAL A 80 -7.53 -19.29 10.55
N CYS A 81 -6.71 -19.92 9.71
CA CYS A 81 -7.15 -21.02 8.87
C CYS A 81 -6.00 -22.00 8.56
N HIS A 82 -6.35 -23.25 8.26
CA HIS A 82 -5.38 -24.31 7.98
C HIS A 82 -5.77 -25.10 6.73
N GLY A 83 -5.07 -24.87 5.63
CA GLY A 83 -5.30 -25.58 4.37
C GLY A 83 -4.15 -25.47 3.35
N GLY A 84 -3.14 -24.64 3.61
CA GLY A 84 -1.98 -24.40 2.74
C GLY A 84 -2.28 -23.62 1.44
N GLY A 85 -3.54 -23.45 1.07
CA GLY A 85 -3.97 -22.63 -0.07
C GLY A 85 -3.98 -21.13 0.24
N SER A 86 -4.29 -20.30 -0.76
CA SER A 86 -4.53 -18.87 -0.53
C SER A 86 -5.86 -18.64 0.17
N PHE A 87 -5.94 -17.54 0.93
CA PHE A 87 -7.19 -17.00 1.43
C PHE A 87 -7.33 -15.54 1.05
N SER A 88 -8.57 -15.05 1.02
CA SER A 88 -8.86 -13.63 1.02
C SER A 88 -10.11 -13.33 1.86
N VAL A 89 -10.10 -12.17 2.52
CA VAL A 89 -11.14 -11.71 3.43
C VAL A 89 -11.51 -10.28 3.06
N GLU A 90 -12.81 -10.01 3.02
CA GLU A 90 -13.39 -8.73 2.69
C GLU A 90 -14.36 -8.31 3.79
N LEU A 91 -14.23 -7.06 4.24
CA LEU A 91 -15.15 -6.43 5.17
C LEU A 91 -16.14 -5.54 4.41
N GLY A 92 -17.42 -5.86 4.48
CA GLY A 92 -18.47 -5.18 3.73
C GLY A 92 -18.37 -5.43 2.22
N ASP A 93 -18.41 -4.35 1.44
CA ASP A 93 -18.19 -4.35 -0.02
C ASP A 93 -16.95 -3.48 -0.28
N SER A 94 -15.79 -4.12 -0.28
CA SER A 94 -14.46 -3.53 -0.44
C SER A 94 -14.35 -2.68 -1.71
N MET A 95 -14.93 -3.16 -2.81
CA MET A 95 -14.98 -2.46 -4.09
C MET A 95 -15.75 -1.15 -4.00
N MET A 96 -16.95 -1.16 -3.41
CA MET A 96 -17.75 0.04 -3.20
C MET A 96 -17.08 1.01 -2.21
N LEU A 97 -16.32 0.49 -1.25
CA LEU A 97 -15.62 1.25 -0.22
C LEU A 97 -14.25 1.76 -0.66
N GLY A 98 -13.69 1.26 -1.76
CA GLY A 98 -12.31 1.52 -2.17
C GLY A 98 -11.29 0.97 -1.16
N GLN A 99 -11.66 -0.07 -0.42
CA GLN A 99 -10.80 -0.75 0.56
C GLN A 99 -10.19 -2.00 -0.05
N ALA A 100 -9.08 -2.45 0.52
CA ALA A 100 -8.44 -3.67 0.08
C ALA A 100 -9.15 -4.91 0.66
N MET A 101 -9.33 -5.91 -0.20
CA MET A 101 -9.53 -7.28 0.25
C MET A 101 -8.18 -7.80 0.75
N LEU A 102 -8.11 -8.28 1.98
CA LEU A 102 -6.85 -8.73 2.58
C LEU A 102 -6.69 -10.23 2.41
N GLY A 103 -5.49 -10.70 2.09
CA GLY A 103 -5.26 -12.10 1.82
C GLY A 103 -3.85 -12.55 2.18
N GLY A 104 -3.64 -13.86 2.04
CA GLY A 104 -2.38 -14.50 2.37
C GLY A 104 -2.43 -16.00 2.14
N VAL A 105 -1.54 -16.73 2.82
CA VAL A 105 -1.51 -18.19 2.80
C VAL A 105 -2.17 -18.73 4.05
N CYS A 106 -3.03 -19.72 3.87
CA CYS A 106 -3.83 -20.36 4.91
C CYS A 106 -3.01 -21.40 5.68
N ASP A 107 -2.01 -20.94 6.44
CA ASP A 107 -1.08 -21.78 7.20
C ASP A 107 -0.89 -21.26 8.63
N GLY A 108 -1.99 -20.89 9.29
CA GLY A 108 -1.99 -20.35 10.65
C GLY A 108 -2.79 -19.06 10.79
N GLY A 109 -2.31 -18.18 11.66
CA GLY A 109 -2.93 -16.90 11.97
C GLY A 109 -2.38 -15.75 11.12
N ALA A 110 -3.25 -14.83 10.75
CA ALA A 110 -2.95 -13.57 10.09
C ALA A 110 -3.74 -12.44 10.75
N GLU A 111 -3.09 -11.30 10.96
CA GLU A 111 -3.74 -10.09 11.43
C GLU A 111 -4.23 -9.27 10.23
N LEU A 112 -5.53 -9.01 10.17
CA LEU A 112 -6.18 -8.30 9.07
C LEU A 112 -6.83 -7.04 9.61
N SER A 113 -6.58 -5.88 9.02
CA SER A 113 -7.06 -4.60 9.56
C SER A 113 -7.71 -3.71 8.51
N TRP A 114 -8.82 -3.07 8.89
CA TRP A 114 -9.60 -2.21 8.00
C TRP A 114 -10.06 -0.93 8.69
N PRO A 115 -10.19 0.18 7.94
CA PRO A 115 -10.98 1.33 8.35
C PRO A 115 -12.46 0.98 8.35
N VAL A 116 -13.16 1.39 9.40
CA VAL A 116 -14.61 1.25 9.53
C VAL A 116 -15.23 2.62 9.31
N THR A 117 -16.17 2.69 8.37
CA THR A 117 -16.91 3.92 8.04
C THR A 117 -18.41 3.66 8.17
N GLU A 118 -19.23 4.71 8.13
CA GLU A 118 -20.69 4.58 8.09
C GLU A 118 -21.21 3.77 6.88
N ARG A 119 -20.38 3.62 5.84
CA ARG A 119 -20.71 2.83 4.65
C ARG A 119 -20.29 1.36 4.78
N THR A 120 -19.49 1.00 5.78
CA THR A 120 -19.00 -0.36 5.97
C THR A 120 -20.17 -1.26 6.36
N GLY A 121 -20.48 -2.23 5.50
CA GLY A 121 -21.54 -3.20 5.75
C GLY A 121 -21.18 -4.20 6.86
N PRO A 122 -22.17 -4.73 7.61
CA PRO A 122 -21.93 -5.65 8.72
C PRO A 122 -21.75 -7.10 8.23
N THR A 123 -20.95 -7.30 7.20
CA THR A 123 -20.70 -8.60 6.57
C THR A 123 -19.20 -8.86 6.43
N LEU A 124 -18.80 -10.10 6.64
CA LEU A 124 -17.45 -10.57 6.37
C LEU A 124 -17.53 -11.66 5.29
N SER A 125 -16.84 -11.45 4.19
CA SER A 125 -16.73 -12.42 3.10
C SER A 125 -15.36 -13.09 3.16
N VAL A 126 -15.33 -14.42 3.21
CA VAL A 126 -14.10 -15.22 3.28
C VAL A 126 -14.04 -16.13 2.07
N HIS A 127 -12.95 -16.07 1.32
CA HIS A 127 -12.62 -17.01 0.26
C HIS A 127 -11.43 -17.85 0.71
N VAL A 128 -11.66 -19.14 0.85
CA VAL A 128 -10.66 -20.18 1.13
C VAL A 128 -10.95 -21.40 0.27
N GLY A 129 -10.04 -22.37 0.24
CA GLY A 129 -10.31 -23.65 -0.40
C GLY A 129 -11.52 -24.36 0.22
N ASP A 130 -12.16 -25.24 -0.57
CA ASP A 130 -13.23 -26.10 -0.08
C ASP A 130 -12.75 -26.92 1.13
N ASP A 131 -13.65 -27.18 2.07
CA ASP A 131 -13.40 -27.94 3.30
C ASP A 131 -12.34 -27.34 4.26
N VAL A 132 -11.86 -26.11 4.03
CA VAL A 132 -10.93 -25.41 4.92
C VAL A 132 -11.68 -24.73 6.06
N GLU A 133 -11.39 -25.13 7.30
CA GLU A 133 -11.92 -24.46 8.49
C GLU A 133 -11.21 -23.12 8.72
N TRP A 134 -11.99 -22.11 9.12
CA TRP A 134 -11.46 -20.79 9.45
C TRP A 134 -12.20 -20.15 10.63
N VAL A 135 -11.50 -19.25 11.33
CA VAL A 135 -12.02 -18.45 12.44
C VAL A 135 -11.53 -17.01 12.28
N ALA A 136 -12.44 -16.06 12.46
CA ALA A 136 -12.18 -14.62 12.47
C ALA A 136 -12.54 -14.05 13.85
N THR A 137 -11.56 -13.52 14.57
CA THR A 137 -11.75 -12.94 15.90
C THR A 137 -11.55 -11.42 15.85
N PRO A 138 -12.62 -10.61 15.84
CA PRO A 138 -12.50 -9.16 15.71
C PRO A 138 -12.24 -8.44 17.02
N ALA A 139 -11.43 -7.38 16.93
CA ALA A 139 -11.24 -6.33 17.92
C ALA A 139 -11.52 -4.98 17.25
N PHE A 140 -12.59 -4.33 17.68
CA PHE A 140 -13.00 -3.02 17.18
C PHE A 140 -12.36 -1.91 18.00
N SER A 141 -12.01 -0.81 17.35
CA SER A 141 -11.46 0.38 18.02
C SER A 141 -12.26 1.62 17.63
N THR A 142 -12.38 2.54 18.58
CA THR A 142 -12.87 3.91 18.36
C THR A 142 -11.81 4.82 17.73
N GLU A 143 -10.57 4.35 17.60
CA GLU A 143 -9.50 5.04 16.87
C GLU A 143 -9.59 4.84 15.37
N GLU A 144 -9.20 5.88 14.63
CA GLU A 144 -9.04 5.82 13.18
C GLU A 144 -7.99 4.79 12.78
N PHE A 145 -8.19 4.19 11.62
CA PHE A 145 -7.18 3.35 11.00
C PHE A 145 -5.91 4.16 10.72
N ALA A 146 -4.76 3.64 11.15
CA ALA A 146 -3.47 4.29 10.97
C ALA A 146 -2.83 3.85 9.64
N THR A 147 -3.00 4.66 8.60
CA THR A 147 -2.27 4.51 7.34
C THR A 147 -0.85 5.04 7.47
N ASP A 148 0.14 4.22 7.11
CA ASP A 148 1.54 4.65 7.00
C ASP A 148 1.74 5.52 5.76
N ALA A 149 2.13 6.78 5.99
CA ALA A 149 2.25 7.77 4.93
C ALA A 149 3.39 7.49 3.95
N ALA A 150 4.48 6.87 4.42
CA ALA A 150 5.60 6.49 3.54
C ALA A 150 5.19 5.36 2.60
N THR A 151 4.53 4.33 3.13
CA THR A 151 3.98 3.21 2.37
C THR A 151 2.93 3.69 1.38
N ALA A 152 2.02 4.57 1.79
CA ALA A 152 1.00 5.15 0.90
C ALA A 152 1.64 5.90 -0.28
N ALA A 153 2.66 6.72 -0.03
CA ALA A 153 3.38 7.44 -1.08
C ALA A 153 4.14 6.51 -2.03
N ASP A 154 4.74 5.44 -1.50
CA ASP A 154 5.46 4.45 -2.29
C ASP A 154 4.49 3.60 -3.14
N CYS A 155 3.35 3.18 -2.60
CA CYS A 155 2.29 2.46 -3.35
C CYS A 155 1.71 3.31 -4.49
N GLU A 156 1.43 4.60 -4.24
CA GLU A 156 0.93 5.52 -5.28
C GLU A 156 1.94 5.70 -6.43
N ARG A 157 3.23 5.84 -6.12
CA ARG A 157 4.28 5.92 -7.15
C ARG A 157 4.42 4.59 -7.90
N PHE A 158 4.27 3.47 -7.20
CA PHE A 158 4.36 2.15 -7.80
C PHE A 158 3.19 1.86 -8.75
N ILE A 159 1.99 2.41 -8.50
CA ILE A 159 0.84 2.27 -9.40
C ILE A 159 1.16 2.69 -10.83
N ASP A 160 1.90 3.80 -11.02
CA ASP A 160 2.27 4.28 -12.35
C ASP A 160 3.21 3.30 -13.07
N ILE A 161 4.22 2.80 -12.36
CA ILE A 161 5.20 1.83 -12.88
C ILE A 161 4.51 0.51 -13.21
N PHE A 162 3.70 -0.01 -12.29
CA PHE A 162 2.96 -1.25 -12.47
C PHE A 162 1.98 -1.14 -13.65
N SER A 163 1.29 0.00 -13.77
CA SER A 163 0.42 0.28 -14.92
C SER A 163 1.21 0.32 -16.23
N ALA A 164 2.39 0.95 -16.26
CA ALA A 164 3.24 1.00 -17.45
C ALA A 164 3.69 -0.41 -17.89
N LEU A 165 4.11 -1.26 -16.95
CA LEU A 165 4.47 -2.66 -17.23
C LEU A 165 3.27 -3.47 -17.72
N ALA A 166 2.11 -3.33 -17.08
CA ALA A 166 0.89 -4.02 -17.47
C ALA A 166 0.40 -3.60 -18.86
N ASN A 167 0.45 -2.30 -19.16
CA ASN A 167 0.11 -1.77 -20.48
C ASN A 167 1.14 -2.19 -21.54
N ALA A 168 2.43 -2.29 -21.19
CA ALA A 168 3.44 -2.86 -22.07
C ALA A 168 3.09 -4.31 -22.43
N ASP A 169 2.82 -5.17 -21.45
CA ASP A 169 2.48 -6.56 -21.74
C ASP A 169 1.16 -6.69 -22.51
N ALA A 170 0.11 -5.98 -22.10
CA ALA A 170 -1.20 -6.03 -22.76
C ALA A 170 -1.14 -5.50 -24.20
N GLY A 171 -0.44 -4.38 -24.43
CA GLY A 171 -0.33 -3.77 -25.74
C GLY A 171 0.43 -4.65 -26.73
N PHE A 172 1.48 -5.35 -26.29
CA PHE A 172 2.21 -6.29 -27.16
C PHE A 172 1.43 -7.60 -27.37
N SER A 173 0.92 -8.19 -26.29
CA SER A 173 0.37 -9.56 -26.31
C SER A 173 -1.08 -9.61 -26.78
N THR A 174 -1.94 -8.73 -26.25
CA THR A 174 -3.39 -8.80 -26.40
C THR A 174 -3.86 -7.88 -27.51
N TYR A 175 -3.44 -6.62 -27.47
CA TYR A 175 -3.92 -5.59 -28.40
C TYR A 175 -3.09 -5.50 -29.69
N ARG A 176 -1.87 -6.08 -29.71
CA ARG A 176 -0.94 -6.00 -30.85
C ARG A 176 -0.70 -4.54 -31.30
N ALA A 177 -0.71 -3.63 -30.34
CA ALA A 177 -0.59 -2.19 -30.56
C ALA A 177 0.84 -1.76 -30.89
N PHE A 178 1.83 -2.54 -30.45
CA PHE A 178 3.25 -2.29 -30.70
C PHE A 178 4.02 -3.59 -30.93
N ASP A 179 5.21 -3.43 -31.51
CA ASP A 179 6.16 -4.52 -31.76
C ASP A 179 7.07 -4.77 -30.55
N GLU A 180 7.99 -5.72 -30.70
CA GLU A 180 8.93 -6.12 -29.65
C GLU A 180 9.88 -4.99 -29.24
N ALA A 181 10.26 -4.12 -30.19
CA ALA A 181 11.19 -3.03 -29.92
C ALA A 181 10.52 -1.95 -29.06
N GLU A 182 9.28 -1.56 -29.37
CA GLU A 182 8.53 -0.63 -28.54
C GLU A 182 8.13 -1.26 -27.19
N TRP A 183 7.76 -2.54 -27.14
CA TRP A 183 7.56 -3.24 -25.88
C TRP A 183 8.80 -3.16 -25.00
N GLY A 184 9.97 -3.50 -25.54
CA GLY A 184 11.24 -3.47 -24.82
C GLY A 184 11.56 -2.07 -24.30
N ALA A 185 11.38 -1.04 -25.13
CA ALA A 185 11.60 0.35 -24.73
C ALA A 185 10.69 0.80 -23.58
N ARG A 186 9.41 0.39 -23.58
CA ARG A 186 8.47 0.69 -22.48
C ARG A 186 8.86 -0.03 -21.19
N VAL A 187 9.20 -1.31 -21.27
CA VAL A 187 9.67 -2.09 -20.11
C VAL A 187 10.95 -1.48 -19.53
N ASP A 188 11.92 -1.13 -20.37
CA ASP A 188 13.17 -0.49 -19.92
C ASP A 188 12.90 0.89 -19.29
N GLY A 189 11.95 1.66 -19.82
CA GLY A 189 11.52 2.92 -19.21
C GLY A 189 10.95 2.72 -17.80
N ALA A 190 10.03 1.77 -17.65
CA ALA A 190 9.45 1.43 -16.36
C ALA A 190 10.48 0.87 -15.36
N ALA A 191 11.47 0.10 -15.84
CA ALA A 191 12.57 -0.39 -15.01
C ALA A 191 13.41 0.76 -14.41
N VAL A 192 13.71 1.79 -15.20
CA VAL A 192 14.42 2.99 -14.72
C VAL A 192 13.61 3.74 -13.65
N GLU A 193 12.30 3.85 -13.83
CA GLU A 193 11.41 4.47 -12.84
C GLU A 193 11.34 3.64 -11.55
N LEU A 194 11.34 2.31 -11.68
CA LEU A 194 11.38 1.39 -10.54
C LEU A 194 12.68 1.47 -9.76
N ASP A 195 13.83 1.57 -10.44
CA ASP A 195 15.12 1.83 -9.80
C ASP A 195 15.12 3.16 -9.04
N ALA A 196 14.54 4.21 -9.62
CA ALA A 196 14.42 5.50 -8.97
C ALA A 196 13.48 5.46 -7.76
N LEU A 197 12.38 4.69 -7.83
CA LEU A 197 11.50 4.44 -6.70
C LEU A 197 12.25 3.69 -5.61
N ALA A 198 12.90 2.57 -5.92
CA ALA A 198 13.70 1.79 -4.97
C ALA A 198 14.77 2.65 -4.27
N ALA A 199 15.46 3.53 -5.00
CA ALA A 199 16.48 4.41 -4.41
C ALA A 199 15.92 5.49 -3.48
N SER A 200 14.64 5.86 -3.63
CA SER A 200 14.00 6.96 -2.89
C SER A 200 12.93 6.50 -1.88
N ALA A 201 12.48 5.25 -1.98
CA ALA A 201 11.46 4.67 -1.14
C ALA A 201 11.84 4.80 0.33
N ALA A 202 10.89 5.20 1.17
CA ALA A 202 11.09 5.40 2.60
C ALA A 202 10.40 4.32 3.45
N SER A 203 9.52 3.53 2.85
CA SER A 203 8.79 2.44 3.49
C SER A 203 9.59 1.12 3.53
N ALA A 204 8.97 0.10 4.12
CA ALA A 204 9.48 -1.28 4.10
C ALA A 204 9.47 -1.92 2.69
N LEU A 205 8.79 -1.30 1.71
CA LEU A 205 8.72 -1.81 0.32
C LEU A 205 10.03 -1.66 -0.46
N ARG A 206 11.00 -0.91 0.07
CA ARG A 206 12.26 -0.60 -0.63
C ARG A 206 12.92 -1.85 -1.21
N ASP A 207 13.10 -2.89 -0.40
CA ASP A 207 13.79 -4.11 -0.82
C ASP A 207 12.98 -4.86 -1.88
N SER A 208 11.64 -4.90 -1.76
CA SER A 208 10.77 -5.48 -2.79
C SER A 208 10.85 -4.75 -4.13
N PHE A 209 11.01 -3.42 -4.12
CA PHE A 209 11.24 -2.66 -5.36
C PHE A 209 12.60 -2.96 -5.99
N VAL A 210 13.65 -3.14 -5.19
CA VAL A 210 14.98 -3.57 -5.69
C VAL A 210 14.89 -4.94 -6.34
N GLU A 211 14.21 -5.90 -5.69
CA GLU A 211 14.04 -7.25 -6.22
C GLU A 211 13.23 -7.27 -7.52
N LEU A 212 12.10 -6.55 -7.55
CA LEU A 212 11.29 -6.43 -8.75
C LEU A 212 12.07 -5.76 -9.89
N SER A 213 12.87 -4.73 -9.61
CA SER A 213 13.71 -4.10 -10.62
C SER A 213 14.68 -5.08 -11.25
N GLY A 214 15.31 -5.94 -10.43
CA GLY A 214 16.16 -7.03 -10.91
C GLY A 214 15.43 -7.98 -11.85
N ALA A 215 14.18 -8.36 -11.52
CA ALA A 215 13.37 -9.25 -12.35
C ALA A 215 12.93 -8.59 -13.68
N VAL A 216 12.48 -7.33 -13.64
CA VAL A 216 12.03 -6.58 -14.83
C VAL A 216 13.19 -6.26 -15.78
N SER A 217 14.38 -6.04 -15.23
CA SER A 217 15.59 -5.73 -15.99
C SER A 217 16.32 -6.95 -16.53
N ASP A 218 15.83 -8.17 -16.30
CA ASP A 218 16.48 -9.39 -16.77
C ASP A 218 16.55 -9.40 -18.31
N PRO A 219 17.74 -9.46 -18.93
CA PRO A 219 17.86 -9.54 -20.39
C PRO A 219 17.25 -10.81 -20.99
N ALA A 220 16.97 -11.84 -20.19
CA ALA A 220 16.29 -13.07 -20.60
C ALA A 220 14.76 -12.99 -20.52
N ARG A 221 14.20 -11.82 -20.18
CA ARG A 221 12.74 -11.59 -20.18
C ARG A 221 12.10 -11.90 -21.54
N SER A 222 10.90 -12.44 -21.50
CA SER A 222 10.12 -12.78 -22.70
C SER A 222 9.19 -11.62 -23.10
N PRO A 223 9.16 -11.22 -24.38
CA PRO A 223 8.22 -10.21 -24.87
C PRO A 223 6.76 -10.51 -24.51
N GLY A 224 6.08 -9.53 -23.90
CA GLY A 224 4.69 -9.66 -23.46
C GLY A 224 4.47 -10.47 -22.18
N ALA A 225 5.53 -10.73 -21.42
CA ALA A 225 5.47 -11.51 -20.20
C ALA A 225 6.48 -11.01 -19.16
N VAL A 226 6.62 -9.68 -19.00
CA VAL A 226 7.47 -9.12 -17.93
C VAL A 226 6.86 -9.32 -16.55
N LEU A 227 5.53 -9.39 -16.47
CA LEU A 227 4.78 -9.53 -15.22
C LEU A 227 4.56 -10.98 -14.75
N VAL A 228 5.25 -11.96 -15.33
CA VAL A 228 5.12 -13.38 -14.96
C VAL A 228 6.38 -13.89 -14.25
N GLY A 229 6.30 -15.11 -13.68
CA GLY A 229 7.43 -15.71 -12.99
C GLY A 229 7.84 -14.90 -11.76
N PRO A 230 9.15 -14.69 -11.51
CA PRO A 230 9.62 -13.98 -10.32
C PRO A 230 9.03 -12.57 -10.13
N ALA A 231 8.79 -11.84 -11.22
CA ALA A 231 8.19 -10.51 -11.13
C ALA A 231 6.77 -10.54 -10.53
N ALA A 232 5.99 -11.58 -10.83
CA ALA A 232 4.65 -11.75 -10.26
C ALA A 232 4.69 -11.93 -8.74
N ASP A 233 5.67 -12.70 -8.24
CA ASP A 233 5.83 -12.94 -6.81
C ASP A 233 6.19 -11.64 -6.06
N HIS A 234 7.11 -10.84 -6.61
CA HIS A 234 7.46 -9.54 -6.00
C HIS A 234 6.30 -8.54 -6.06
N ILE A 235 5.52 -8.51 -7.14
CA ILE A 235 4.33 -7.67 -7.24
C ILE A 235 3.28 -8.10 -6.22
N ALA A 236 3.07 -9.40 -6.03
CA ALA A 236 2.14 -9.91 -5.02
C ALA A 236 2.58 -9.52 -3.59
N ALA A 237 3.89 -9.52 -3.31
CA ALA A 237 4.42 -9.07 -2.03
C ALA A 237 4.20 -7.56 -1.82
N ILE A 238 4.46 -6.73 -2.84
CA ILE A 238 4.20 -5.29 -2.79
C ILE A 238 2.69 -5.03 -2.59
N SER A 239 1.84 -5.75 -3.34
CA SER A 239 0.38 -5.63 -3.25
C SER A 239 -0.10 -5.91 -1.83
N GLN A 240 0.36 -6.99 -1.19
CA GLN A 240 -0.02 -7.33 0.19
C GLN A 240 0.30 -6.22 1.19
N VAL A 241 1.46 -5.58 1.07
CA VAL A 241 1.83 -4.45 1.95
C VAL A 241 0.97 -3.22 1.67
N CYS A 242 0.70 -2.93 0.40
CA CYS A 242 -0.18 -1.83 0.00
C CYS A 242 -1.64 -2.07 0.45
N ASP A 243 -2.12 -3.30 0.36
CA ASP A 243 -3.45 -3.73 0.79
C ASP A 243 -3.59 -3.64 2.32
N ALA A 244 -2.61 -4.14 3.06
CA ALA A 244 -2.57 -3.99 4.52
C ALA A 244 -2.52 -2.52 4.98
N ASN A 245 -1.96 -1.62 4.16
CA ASN A 245 -1.96 -0.18 4.38
C ASN A 245 -3.23 0.52 3.86
N GLN A 246 -4.16 -0.22 3.25
CA GLN A 246 -5.40 0.26 2.64
C GLN A 246 -5.15 1.31 1.55
N THR A 247 -4.08 1.09 0.79
CA THR A 247 -3.70 1.82 -0.42
C THR A 247 -3.54 0.84 -1.59
N PRO A 248 -4.61 0.12 -1.97
CA PRO A 248 -4.54 -0.99 -2.92
C PRO A 248 -4.04 -0.53 -4.29
N LEU A 249 -3.23 -1.38 -4.91
CA LEU A 249 -2.73 -1.13 -6.25
C LEU A 249 -3.87 -1.26 -7.28
N HIS A 250 -3.82 -0.45 -8.32
CA HIS A 250 -4.73 -0.55 -9.45
C HIS A 250 -3.99 -0.31 -10.76
N ILE A 251 -4.52 -0.84 -11.86
CA ILE A 251 -3.97 -0.65 -13.19
C ILE A 251 -4.72 0.49 -13.88
N ARG A 252 -3.99 1.53 -14.28
CA ARG A 252 -4.49 2.60 -15.16
C ARG A 252 -4.38 2.12 -16.60
N ALA A 253 -5.41 1.45 -17.10
CA ALA A 253 -5.38 0.79 -18.41
C ALA A 253 -5.32 1.82 -19.57
N GLU A 254 -4.33 1.67 -20.45
CA GLU A 254 -4.23 2.45 -21.69
C GLU A 254 -5.25 1.98 -22.75
N PHE A 255 -5.59 0.70 -22.74
CA PHE A 255 -6.36 0.06 -23.81
C PHE A 255 -7.85 -0.16 -23.50
N GLY A 256 -8.36 0.47 -22.43
CA GLY A 256 -9.74 0.33 -21.96
C GLY A 256 -9.99 -0.99 -21.23
N GLY A 257 -10.64 -0.89 -20.07
CA GLY A 257 -11.06 -1.99 -19.19
C GLY A 257 -12.06 -1.49 -18.18
#